data_AF-A0A7R9TDF8-F1
#
_entry.id   AF-A0A7R9TDF8-F1
#
_cell.length_a   1.000
_cell.length_b   1.000
_cell.length_c   1.000
_cell.angle_alpha   90.00
_cell.angle_beta   90.00
_cell.angle_gamma   90.00
#
_symmetry.space_group_name_H-M   'P 1'
#
loop_
_entity.id
_entity.type
_entity.pdbx_description
1 polymer ?
#
loop_
_entity_poly.entity_id
_entity_poly.type
_entity_poly.pdbx_seq_one_letter_code
_entity_poly.pdbx_strand_id
1 'polypeptide(L)'
;MAAEARTRLNGLPQVDYQATLSAKLRIAREVFRRAGDDALLCAAFLEWESAQEEWLLPYSVFCALRDTFGHAEHWRWGDLAAPTMDRLRAMAALHPRAGGAGGEGAPLEPSPVAREASFWRWLQWQLHLQLGAAARYATSRRVVLKGDLPIGVDKGSVDTWVHPELFRMDKRTGAPPDAFDPNGQNWGFPTYNWEAMSRDGYAWWRRRLAGLSQYFSAYRIDHILGFFRIWEMPEGTTTGLLGRFRPSVPLWRDELEAQGVWDFDRLCEPFITEELVEEVFGEELAPLVMGVTEDVGHGRLRLVSGLHTEELICEVLGAGCEEGALRAERKGGCGYSASA
;
A
#
# COMPACT_ATOMS: atom_id res chain seq x y z
N MET A 1 -4.97 -31.20 14.62
CA MET A 1 -4.86 -29.92 13.87
C MET A 1 -3.68 -29.08 14.33
N ALA A 2 -3.71 -28.40 15.49
CA ALA A 2 -2.64 -27.45 15.86
C ALA A 2 -1.27 -28.10 16.06
N ALA A 3 -1.20 -29.23 16.77
CA ALA A 3 0.05 -29.95 17.01
C ALA A 3 0.70 -30.46 15.71
N GLU A 4 -0.11 -31.00 14.80
CA GLU A 4 0.32 -31.48 13.49
C GLU A 4 0.83 -30.35 12.59
N ALA A 5 0.07 -29.24 12.50
CA ALA A 5 0.49 -28.06 11.75
C ALA A 5 1.82 -27.50 12.29
N ARG A 6 2.00 -27.46 13.62
CA ARG A 6 3.25 -27.05 14.26
C ARG A 6 4.41 -27.95 13.87
N THR A 7 4.27 -29.27 14.01
CA THR A 7 5.35 -30.22 13.67
C THR A 7 5.75 -30.10 12.21
N ARG A 8 4.77 -30.07 11.30
CA ARG A 8 5.03 -29.98 9.86
C ARG A 8 5.67 -28.65 9.46
N LEU A 9 5.10 -27.53 9.89
CA LEU A 9 5.52 -26.19 9.43
C LEU A 9 6.82 -25.72 10.11
N ASN A 10 7.02 -26.04 11.39
CA ASN A 10 8.26 -25.68 12.08
C ASN A 10 9.46 -26.54 11.62
N GLY A 11 9.22 -27.68 10.98
CA GLY A 11 10.25 -28.54 10.42
C GLY A 11 10.79 -28.07 9.07
N LEU A 12 10.18 -27.05 8.45
CA LEU A 12 10.62 -26.51 7.17
C LEU A 12 11.87 -25.63 7.34
N PRO A 13 12.82 -25.64 6.39
CA PRO A 13 14.02 -24.81 6.45
C PRO A 13 13.72 -23.32 6.28
N GLN A 14 12.57 -22.99 5.69
CA GLN A 14 12.07 -21.63 5.50
C GLN A 14 10.59 -21.57 5.87
N VAL A 15 10.13 -20.37 6.23
CA VAL A 15 8.71 -20.16 6.58
C VAL A 15 7.85 -20.26 5.32
N ASP A 16 6.98 -21.26 5.28
CA ASP A 16 5.85 -21.29 4.35
C ASP A 16 4.78 -20.31 4.85
N TYR A 17 4.82 -19.07 4.35
CA TYR A 17 3.94 -17.99 4.79
C TYR A 17 2.47 -18.32 4.59
N GLN A 18 2.09 -18.83 3.42
CA GLN A 18 0.68 -19.09 3.09
C GLN A 18 0.12 -20.21 3.95
N ALA A 19 0.84 -21.33 4.10
CA ALA A 19 0.38 -22.44 4.92
C ALA A 19 0.38 -22.08 6.42
N THR A 20 1.37 -21.31 6.87
CA THR A 20 1.45 -20.85 8.26
C THR A 20 0.32 -19.90 8.60
N LEU A 21 0.06 -18.90 7.76
CA LEU A 21 -1.05 -17.97 7.96
C LEU A 21 -2.39 -18.69 7.96
N SER A 22 -2.61 -19.57 6.96
CA SER A 22 -3.84 -20.37 6.86
C SER A 22 -4.06 -21.26 8.09
N ALA A 23 -3.02 -21.90 8.60
CA ALA A 23 -3.10 -22.73 9.79
C ALA A 23 -3.39 -21.89 11.04
N LYS A 24 -2.66 -20.77 11.25
CA LYS A 24 -2.85 -19.89 12.40
C LYS A 24 -4.23 -19.25 12.42
N LEU A 25 -4.72 -18.72 11.29
CA LEU A 25 -6.06 -18.13 11.21
C LEU A 25 -7.14 -19.16 11.49
N ARG A 26 -7.02 -20.39 10.97
CA ARG A 26 -7.97 -21.48 11.26
C ARG A 26 -8.03 -21.80 12.76
N ILE A 27 -6.88 -21.89 13.42
CA ILE A 27 -6.79 -22.12 14.87
C ILE A 27 -7.38 -20.93 15.63
N ALA A 28 -7.02 -19.70 15.25
CA ALA A 28 -7.52 -18.49 15.89
C ALA A 28 -9.05 -18.38 15.79
N ARG A 29 -9.63 -18.68 14.62
CA ARG A 29 -11.09 -18.72 14.44
C ARG A 29 -11.76 -19.76 15.32
N GLU A 30 -11.18 -20.94 15.46
CA GLU A 30 -11.73 -21.98 16.33
C GLU A 30 -11.64 -21.61 17.82
N VAL A 31 -10.59 -20.89 18.23
CA VAL A 31 -10.49 -20.33 19.59
C VAL A 31 -11.55 -19.24 19.79
N PHE A 32 -11.69 -18.32 18.84
CA PHE A 32 -12.69 -17.27 18.88
C PHE A 32 -14.12 -17.82 18.91
N ARG A 33 -14.42 -18.88 18.16
CA ARG A 33 -15.73 -19.55 18.20
C ARG A 33 -16.07 -20.12 19.57
N ARG A 34 -15.07 -20.49 20.38
CA ARG A 34 -15.28 -21.12 21.69
C ARG A 34 -15.30 -20.13 22.85
N ALA A 35 -14.56 -19.04 22.75
CA ALA A 35 -14.31 -18.12 23.87
C ALA A 35 -14.28 -16.63 23.45
N GLY A 36 -14.64 -16.33 22.21
CA GLY A 36 -14.63 -14.98 21.65
C GLY A 36 -15.64 -14.07 22.32
N ASP A 37 -16.88 -14.54 22.48
CA ASP A 37 -17.95 -13.73 23.07
C ASP A 37 -17.61 -13.29 24.51
N ASP A 38 -17.15 -14.22 25.35
CA ASP A 38 -16.71 -13.91 26.71
C ASP A 38 -15.53 -12.92 26.72
N ALA A 39 -14.58 -13.07 25.79
CA ALA A 39 -13.46 -12.17 25.66
C ALA A 39 -13.89 -10.76 25.22
N LEU A 40 -14.88 -10.65 24.33
CA LEU A 40 -15.42 -9.38 23.86
C LEU A 40 -16.28 -8.67 24.92
N LEU A 41 -16.80 -9.40 25.90
CA LEU A 41 -17.60 -8.85 27.01
C LEU A 41 -16.75 -8.48 28.24
N CYS A 42 -15.48 -8.87 28.28
CA CYS A 42 -14.63 -8.55 29.43
C CYS A 42 -14.29 -7.04 29.50
N ALA A 43 -14.24 -6.50 30.71
CA ALA A 43 -14.00 -5.07 30.94
C ALA A 43 -12.69 -4.57 30.32
N ALA A 44 -11.62 -5.38 30.39
CA ALA A 44 -10.31 -5.03 29.84
C ALA A 44 -10.33 -4.90 28.30
N PHE A 45 -11.10 -5.75 27.61
CA PHE A 45 -11.28 -5.63 26.17
C PHE A 45 -12.09 -4.38 25.82
N LEU A 46 -13.21 -4.14 26.50
CA LEU A 46 -14.08 -2.99 26.22
C LEU A 46 -13.35 -1.65 26.45
N GLU A 47 -12.55 -1.55 27.50
CA GLU A 47 -11.71 -0.38 27.78
C GLU A 47 -10.66 -0.18 26.68
N TRP A 48 -9.96 -1.26 26.29
CA TRP A 48 -8.98 -1.20 25.21
C TRP A 48 -9.61 -0.85 23.86
N GLU A 49 -10.71 -1.50 23.51
CA GLU A 49 -11.44 -1.26 22.26
C GLU A 49 -11.90 0.19 22.16
N SER A 50 -12.46 0.75 23.24
CA SER A 50 -12.84 2.16 23.28
C SER A 50 -11.64 3.09 23.07
N ALA A 51 -10.49 2.78 23.67
CA ALA A 51 -9.26 3.56 23.47
C ALA A 51 -8.66 3.42 22.05
N GLN A 52 -8.99 2.34 21.33
CA GLN A 52 -8.48 2.06 19.98
C GLN A 52 -9.52 2.29 18.86
N GLU A 53 -10.75 2.73 19.18
CA GLU A 53 -11.90 2.75 18.26
C GLU A 53 -11.56 3.40 16.91
N GLU A 54 -10.84 4.52 16.95
CA GLU A 54 -10.53 5.35 15.78
C GLU A 54 -9.86 4.55 14.64
N TRP A 55 -8.94 3.64 14.93
CA TRP A 55 -8.29 2.82 13.91
C TRP A 55 -8.84 1.38 13.88
N LEU A 56 -9.27 0.86 15.03
CA LEU A 56 -9.66 -0.55 15.16
C LEU A 56 -10.99 -0.83 14.47
N LEU A 57 -11.96 0.08 14.60
CA LEU A 57 -13.25 -0.04 13.92
C LEU A 57 -13.07 -0.08 12.39
N PRO A 58 -12.46 0.92 11.73
CA PRO A 58 -12.26 0.86 10.29
C PRO A 58 -11.41 -0.33 9.85
N TYR A 59 -10.35 -0.69 10.60
CA TYR A 59 -9.52 -1.86 10.30
C TYR A 59 -10.33 -3.17 10.28
N SER A 60 -11.17 -3.37 11.29
CA SER A 60 -11.94 -4.61 11.42
C SER A 60 -12.99 -4.78 10.32
N VAL A 61 -13.69 -3.69 9.95
CA VAL A 61 -14.64 -3.69 8.84
C VAL A 61 -13.91 -3.83 7.52
N PHE A 62 -12.77 -3.16 7.34
CA PHE A 62 -11.93 -3.28 6.14
C PHE A 62 -11.53 -4.74 5.90
N CYS A 63 -11.06 -5.44 6.93
CA CYS A 63 -10.68 -6.84 6.82
C CYS A 63 -11.87 -7.74 6.48
N ALA A 64 -13.03 -7.51 7.09
CA ALA A 64 -14.26 -8.23 6.76
C ALA A 64 -14.70 -8.02 5.29
N LEU A 65 -14.61 -6.78 4.79
CA LEU A 65 -14.95 -6.46 3.41
C LEU A 65 -13.92 -7.02 2.42
N ARG A 66 -12.62 -6.86 2.69
CA ARG A 66 -11.54 -7.45 1.88
C ARG A 66 -11.76 -8.95 1.70
N ASP A 67 -12.07 -9.66 2.77
CA ASP A 67 -12.28 -11.11 2.72
C ASP A 67 -13.59 -11.47 1.99
N THR A 68 -14.61 -10.60 2.05
CA THR A 68 -15.88 -10.77 1.33
C THR A 68 -15.73 -10.53 -0.19
N PHE A 69 -15.00 -9.48 -0.58
CA PHE A 69 -14.76 -9.13 -1.99
C PHE A 69 -13.59 -9.90 -2.63
N GLY A 70 -12.71 -10.48 -1.81
CA GLY A 70 -11.52 -11.21 -2.27
C GLY A 70 -10.33 -10.32 -2.68
N HIS A 71 -10.43 -9.00 -2.50
CA HIS A 71 -9.37 -8.04 -2.81
C HIS A 71 -9.42 -6.81 -1.90
N ALA A 72 -8.30 -6.08 -1.80
CA ALA A 72 -8.14 -4.90 -0.96
C ALA A 72 -8.34 -3.56 -1.72
N GLU A 73 -8.61 -3.63 -3.02
CA GLU A 73 -8.88 -2.47 -3.90
C GLU A 73 -10.22 -1.81 -3.54
N HIS A 74 -10.23 -1.04 -2.47
CA HIS A 74 -11.44 -0.47 -1.87
C HIS A 74 -12.22 0.45 -2.80
N TRP A 75 -11.55 1.09 -3.77
CA TRP A 75 -12.18 1.86 -4.84
C TRP A 75 -13.10 1.03 -5.75
N ARG A 76 -13.03 -0.31 -5.70
CA ARG A 76 -13.91 -1.23 -6.45
C ARG A 76 -15.06 -1.76 -5.63
N TRP A 77 -15.21 -1.36 -4.36
CA TRP A 77 -16.29 -1.80 -3.48
C TRP A 77 -17.60 -1.00 -3.66
N GLY A 78 -17.74 -0.24 -4.75
CA GLY A 78 -18.94 0.55 -5.07
C GLY A 78 -19.26 1.58 -3.98
N ASP A 79 -20.48 1.56 -3.46
CA ASP A 79 -20.93 2.49 -2.40
C ASP A 79 -20.10 2.39 -1.11
N LEU A 80 -19.30 1.34 -0.93
CA LEU A 80 -18.42 1.15 0.23
C LEU A 80 -17.00 1.68 0.01
N ALA A 81 -16.71 2.32 -1.13
CA ALA A 81 -15.38 2.85 -1.44
C ALA A 81 -14.94 4.01 -0.52
N ALA A 82 -15.89 4.76 0.04
CA ALA A 82 -15.63 5.89 0.95
C ALA A 82 -16.65 5.91 2.11
N PRO A 83 -16.44 5.09 3.16
CA PRO A 83 -17.40 4.97 4.26
C PRO A 83 -17.29 6.15 5.25
N THR A 84 -18.39 6.46 5.91
CA THR A 84 -18.38 7.32 7.10
C THR A 84 -18.21 6.48 8.37
N MET A 85 -17.70 7.06 9.46
CA MET A 85 -17.58 6.36 10.74
C MET A 85 -18.92 5.79 11.24
N ASP A 86 -20.03 6.50 11.02
CA ASP A 86 -21.35 6.01 11.43
C ASP A 86 -21.79 4.79 10.62
N ARG A 87 -21.46 4.76 9.32
CA ARG A 87 -21.70 3.57 8.48
C ARG A 87 -20.85 2.39 8.97
N LEU A 88 -19.59 2.63 9.34
CA LEU A 88 -18.72 1.59 9.89
C LEU A 88 -19.26 1.04 11.22
N ARG A 89 -19.72 1.91 12.13
CA ARG A 89 -20.38 1.50 13.38
C ARG A 89 -21.62 0.64 13.12
N ALA A 90 -22.47 1.06 12.19
CA ALA A 90 -23.65 0.30 11.81
C ALA A 90 -23.29 -1.09 11.23
N MET A 91 -22.24 -1.18 10.42
CA MET A 91 -21.77 -2.43 9.84
C MET A 91 -21.13 -3.39 10.87
N ALA A 92 -20.47 -2.85 11.89
CA ALA A 92 -19.78 -3.61 12.94
C ALA A 92 -20.67 -3.94 14.16
N ALA A 93 -21.94 -3.51 14.18
CA ALA A 93 -22.84 -3.68 15.30
C ALA A 93 -23.18 -5.17 15.55
N LEU A 94 -22.82 -5.67 16.74
CA LEU A 94 -23.13 -7.05 17.16
C LEU A 94 -24.57 -7.23 17.67
N HIS A 95 -25.20 -6.14 18.12
CA HIS A 95 -26.59 -6.12 18.59
C HIS A 95 -27.39 -5.04 17.85
N PRO A 96 -27.58 -5.17 16.52
CA PRO A 96 -28.39 -4.21 15.76
C PRO A 96 -29.85 -4.25 16.22
N ARG A 97 -30.56 -3.12 16.07
CA ARG A 97 -32.00 -3.01 16.32
C ARG A 97 -32.72 -2.54 15.06
N ALA A 98 -33.95 -3.02 14.85
CA ALA A 98 -34.82 -2.49 13.81
C ALA A 98 -35.19 -1.01 14.10
N GLY A 99 -35.31 -0.16 13.08
CA GLY A 99 -35.71 1.25 13.25
C GLY A 99 -34.54 2.25 13.31
N GLY A 100 -34.74 3.42 12.69
CA GLY A 100 -33.75 4.50 12.63
C GLY A 100 -33.41 5.09 14.01
N ALA A 101 -32.36 5.92 14.04
CA ALA A 101 -31.73 6.53 15.22
C ALA A 101 -32.76 6.88 16.33
N GLY A 102 -32.83 6.03 17.36
CA GLY A 102 -33.85 6.13 18.42
C GLY A 102 -34.01 4.90 19.32
N GLY A 103 -33.49 3.73 18.92
CA GLY A 103 -33.24 2.61 19.84
C GLY A 103 -34.44 1.75 20.28
N GLU A 104 -35.63 1.94 19.72
CA GLU A 104 -36.86 1.26 20.17
C GLU A 104 -37.32 0.04 19.35
N GLY A 105 -36.53 -0.50 18.41
CA GLY A 105 -36.97 -1.69 17.67
C GLY A 105 -36.37 -3.01 18.14
N ALA A 106 -36.91 -4.09 17.56
CA ALA A 106 -36.58 -5.47 17.91
C ALA A 106 -35.09 -5.77 17.68
N PRO A 107 -34.45 -6.61 18.52
CA PRO A 107 -33.11 -7.14 18.28
C PRO A 107 -33.03 -7.84 16.93
N LEU A 108 -31.97 -7.58 16.19
CA LEU A 108 -31.65 -8.25 14.93
C LEU A 108 -30.38 -9.08 15.09
N GLU A 109 -30.27 -10.14 14.30
CA GLU A 109 -29.02 -10.91 14.20
C GLU A 109 -27.90 -10.05 13.61
N PRO A 110 -26.65 -10.17 14.11
CA PRO A 110 -25.52 -9.45 13.54
C PRO A 110 -25.31 -9.85 12.07
N SER A 111 -24.88 -8.88 11.26
CA SER A 111 -24.54 -9.14 9.86
C SER A 111 -23.30 -10.05 9.75
N PRO A 112 -23.07 -10.72 8.61
CA PRO A 112 -21.81 -11.42 8.36
C PRO A 112 -20.57 -10.53 8.55
N VAL A 113 -20.66 -9.26 8.14
CA VAL A 113 -19.60 -8.26 8.33
C VAL A 113 -19.37 -7.98 9.81
N ALA A 114 -20.41 -7.84 10.63
CA ALA A 114 -20.28 -7.60 12.06
C ALA A 114 -19.60 -8.77 12.79
N ARG A 115 -19.97 -10.01 12.46
CA ARG A 115 -19.35 -11.22 12.99
C ARG A 115 -17.88 -11.36 12.57
N GLU A 116 -17.57 -11.01 11.34
CA GLU A 116 -16.20 -11.07 10.85
C GLU A 116 -15.34 -9.95 11.47
N ALA A 117 -15.87 -8.74 11.56
CA ALA A 117 -15.22 -7.62 12.22
C ALA A 117 -14.93 -7.91 13.70
N SER A 118 -15.83 -8.58 14.44
CA SER A 118 -15.58 -8.96 15.84
C SER A 118 -14.42 -9.95 15.99
N PHE A 119 -14.26 -10.90 15.06
CA PHE A 119 -13.08 -11.77 15.02
C PHE A 119 -11.79 -10.96 14.84
N TRP A 120 -11.76 -10.01 13.90
CA TRP A 120 -10.56 -9.18 13.67
C TRP A 120 -10.23 -8.26 14.85
N ARG A 121 -11.24 -7.71 15.53
CA ARG A 121 -11.05 -6.92 16.76
C ARG A 121 -10.46 -7.76 17.88
N TRP A 122 -11.02 -8.95 18.11
CA TRP A 122 -10.47 -9.90 19.07
C TRP A 122 -9.04 -10.31 18.71
N LEU A 123 -8.75 -10.55 17.43
CA LEU A 123 -7.40 -10.92 17.00
C LEU A 123 -6.38 -9.81 17.27
N GLN A 124 -6.74 -8.55 17.00
CA GLN A 124 -5.90 -7.39 17.34
C GLN A 124 -5.70 -7.25 18.85
N TRP A 125 -6.73 -7.53 19.66
CA TRP A 125 -6.59 -7.58 21.11
C TRP A 125 -5.60 -8.65 21.56
N GLN A 126 -5.68 -9.87 21.00
CA GLN A 126 -4.71 -10.93 21.31
C GLN A 126 -3.28 -10.53 20.93
N LEU A 127 -3.10 -9.84 19.80
CA LEU A 127 -1.80 -9.31 19.39
C LEU A 127 -1.28 -8.25 20.37
N HIS A 128 -2.13 -7.30 20.77
CA HIS A 128 -1.79 -6.28 21.77
C HIS A 128 -1.33 -6.92 23.08
N LEU A 129 -2.07 -7.90 23.59
CA LEU A 129 -1.73 -8.59 24.84
C LEU A 129 -0.37 -9.30 24.74
N GLN A 130 -0.15 -10.06 23.66
CA GLN A 130 1.07 -10.85 23.49
C GLN A 130 2.30 -9.97 23.24
N LEU A 131 2.20 -8.97 22.35
CA LEU A 131 3.29 -8.06 22.07
C LEU A 131 3.62 -7.18 23.28
N GLY A 132 2.60 -6.67 23.97
CA GLY A 132 2.78 -5.90 25.21
C GLY A 132 3.44 -6.73 26.32
N ALA A 133 3.07 -8.01 26.46
CA ALA A 133 3.72 -8.91 27.43
C ALA A 133 5.20 -9.15 27.08
N ALA A 134 5.52 -9.38 25.80
CA ALA A 134 6.90 -9.53 25.35
C ALA A 134 7.72 -8.25 25.57
N ALA A 135 7.17 -7.08 25.25
CA ALA A 135 7.81 -5.78 25.47
C ALA A 135 8.10 -5.53 26.96
N ARG A 136 7.11 -5.75 27.84
CA ARG A 136 7.31 -5.63 29.30
C ARG A 136 8.37 -6.60 29.81
N TYR A 137 8.38 -7.83 29.31
CA TYR A 137 9.42 -8.80 29.66
C TYR A 137 10.81 -8.34 29.22
N ALA A 138 10.97 -7.87 27.98
CA ALA A 138 12.23 -7.35 27.47
C ALA A 138 12.74 -6.17 28.33
N THR A 139 11.86 -5.21 28.63
CA THR A 139 12.18 -4.08 29.52
C THR A 139 12.61 -4.54 30.91
N SER A 140 11.93 -5.54 31.50
CA SER A 140 12.33 -6.11 32.80
C SER A 140 13.72 -6.74 32.79
N ARG A 141 14.20 -7.15 31.61
CA ARG A 141 15.56 -7.68 31.36
C ARG A 141 16.53 -6.62 30.87
N ARG A 142 16.16 -5.33 30.86
CA ARG A 142 16.94 -4.21 30.32
C ARG A 142 17.29 -4.39 28.83
N VAL A 143 16.45 -5.10 28.09
CA VAL A 143 16.52 -5.24 26.64
C VAL A 143 15.52 -4.29 26.00
N VAL A 144 16.00 -3.43 25.11
CA VAL A 144 15.15 -2.50 24.35
C VAL A 144 14.65 -3.19 23.09
N LEU A 145 13.34 -3.09 22.84
CA LEU A 145 12.77 -3.43 21.54
C LEU A 145 12.77 -2.19 20.64
N LYS A 146 13.42 -2.32 19.48
CA LYS A 146 13.44 -1.30 18.42
C LYS A 146 12.45 -1.72 17.33
N GLY A 147 11.42 -0.93 17.13
CA GLY A 147 10.47 -1.11 16.03
C GLY A 147 11.03 -0.61 14.70
N ASP A 148 10.35 -0.96 13.62
CA ASP A 148 10.62 -0.46 12.27
C ASP A 148 9.32 0.05 11.64
N LEU A 149 9.38 1.25 11.08
CA LEU A 149 8.23 1.93 10.50
C LEU A 149 8.53 2.27 9.04
N PRO A 150 7.92 1.56 8.08
CA PRO A 150 7.97 1.93 6.67
C PRO A 150 7.45 3.36 6.47
N ILE A 151 8.09 4.13 5.58
CA ILE A 151 7.68 5.52 5.36
C ILE A 151 6.23 5.61 4.90
N GLY A 152 5.78 4.75 3.98
CA GLY A 152 4.44 4.78 3.38
C GLY A 152 3.50 3.67 3.83
N VAL A 153 2.33 3.63 3.19
CA VAL A 153 1.28 2.61 3.37
C VAL A 153 0.73 2.19 2.01
N ASP A 154 0.33 0.94 1.86
CA ASP A 154 -0.20 0.41 0.59
C ASP A 154 -1.44 1.18 0.10
N LYS A 155 -1.60 1.32 -1.22
CA LYS A 155 -2.76 2.00 -1.85
C LYS A 155 -4.09 1.32 -1.51
N GLY A 156 -4.09 0.01 -1.30
CA GLY A 156 -5.22 -0.79 -0.84
C GLY A 156 -5.24 -0.97 0.67
N SER A 157 -4.68 -0.05 1.46
CA SER A 157 -4.72 -0.13 2.93
C SER A 157 -5.98 0.51 3.51
N VAL A 158 -6.32 0.12 4.74
CA VAL A 158 -7.38 0.77 5.52
C VAL A 158 -7.12 2.28 5.66
N ASP A 159 -5.86 2.70 5.82
CA ASP A 159 -5.51 4.12 5.95
C ASP A 159 -5.96 4.94 4.74
N THR A 160 -5.67 4.44 3.53
CA THR A 160 -6.09 5.08 2.28
C THR A 160 -7.59 4.95 2.00
N TRP A 161 -8.26 3.99 2.63
CA TRP A 161 -9.70 3.79 2.49
C TRP A 161 -10.50 4.83 3.29
N VAL A 162 -10.11 5.07 4.54
CA VAL A 162 -10.84 6.00 5.44
C VAL A 162 -10.27 7.41 5.47
N HIS A 163 -9.03 7.60 4.99
CA HIS A 163 -8.37 8.90 4.90
C HIS A 163 -7.73 9.16 3.52
N PRO A 164 -8.40 8.90 2.39
CA PRO A 164 -7.81 9.08 1.05
C PRO A 164 -7.29 10.51 0.82
N GLU A 165 -7.89 11.52 1.47
CA GLU A 165 -7.48 12.93 1.38
C GLU A 165 -6.06 13.21 1.90
N LEU A 166 -5.53 12.33 2.76
CA LEU A 166 -4.18 12.44 3.32
C LEU A 166 -3.10 11.88 2.38
N PHE A 167 -3.51 11.27 1.26
CA PHE A 167 -2.63 10.63 0.30
C PHE A 167 -2.87 11.20 -1.11
N ARG A 168 -1.85 11.18 -1.96
CA ARG A 168 -1.96 11.48 -3.39
C ARG A 168 -2.15 10.18 -4.13
N MET A 169 -3.40 9.78 -4.28
CA MET A 169 -3.78 8.47 -4.83
C MET A 169 -3.49 8.33 -6.33
N ASP A 170 -3.25 9.44 -7.02
CA ASP A 170 -2.85 9.56 -8.44
C ASP A 170 -1.32 9.56 -8.64
N LYS A 171 -0.57 9.22 -7.58
CA LYS A 171 0.88 9.24 -7.53
C LYS A 171 1.43 7.94 -6.94
N ARG A 172 2.69 7.65 -7.25
CA ARG A 172 3.45 6.53 -6.69
C ARG A 172 4.76 7.03 -6.11
N THR A 173 5.21 6.35 -5.08
CA THR A 173 6.48 6.62 -4.39
C THR A 173 7.57 5.70 -4.93
N GLY A 174 8.79 6.20 -5.02
CA GLY A 174 9.92 5.40 -5.49
C GLY A 174 11.29 5.98 -5.14
N ALA A 175 12.26 5.61 -5.97
CA ALA A 175 13.59 6.19 -6.00
C ALA A 175 13.97 6.55 -7.45
N PRO A 176 14.73 7.64 -7.66
CA PRO A 176 15.25 7.96 -8.98
C PRO A 176 16.27 6.90 -9.43
N PRO A 177 16.60 6.86 -10.73
CA PRO A 177 17.79 6.18 -11.21
C PRO A 177 19.05 6.56 -10.44
N ASP A 178 19.89 5.57 -10.18
CA ASP A 178 21.21 5.78 -9.58
C ASP A 178 22.25 4.86 -10.22
N ALA A 179 23.48 4.88 -9.68
CA ALA A 179 24.60 4.09 -10.20
C ALA A 179 24.41 2.57 -10.03
N PHE A 180 23.47 2.13 -9.20
CA PHE A 180 23.17 0.73 -8.91
C PHE A 180 21.92 0.24 -9.67
N ASP A 181 20.93 1.11 -9.83
CA ASP A 181 19.71 0.84 -10.60
C ASP A 181 19.43 1.96 -11.62
N PRO A 182 19.77 1.76 -12.90
CA PRO A 182 19.56 2.77 -13.93
C PRO A 182 18.07 3.02 -14.25
N ASN A 183 17.17 2.13 -13.83
CA ASN A 183 15.74 2.33 -14.01
C ASN A 183 15.08 3.02 -12.81
N GLY A 184 15.81 3.19 -11.71
CA GLY A 184 15.24 3.58 -10.43
C GLY A 184 14.19 2.57 -9.95
N GLN A 185 13.40 2.96 -8.96
CA GLN A 185 12.47 2.04 -8.31
C GLN A 185 11.07 2.62 -8.21
N ASN A 186 10.08 1.77 -8.44
CA ASN A 186 8.69 2.04 -8.08
C ASN A 186 8.29 1.15 -6.91
N TRP A 187 7.95 1.77 -5.77
CA TRP A 187 7.56 1.06 -4.56
C TRP A 187 6.04 0.84 -4.44
N GLY A 188 5.25 1.39 -5.38
CA GLY A 188 3.83 1.07 -5.56
C GLY A 188 2.84 1.78 -4.61
N PHE A 189 3.31 2.47 -3.57
CA PHE A 189 2.44 3.16 -2.62
C PHE A 189 2.30 4.68 -2.89
N PRO A 190 1.16 5.31 -2.54
CA PRO A 190 0.94 6.73 -2.78
C PRO A 190 1.85 7.62 -1.92
N THR A 191 2.10 8.83 -2.40
CA THR A 191 2.80 9.86 -1.61
C THR A 191 1.85 10.56 -0.64
N TYR A 192 2.41 11.25 0.35
CA TYR A 192 1.63 12.02 1.30
C TYR A 192 1.12 13.35 0.74
N ASN A 193 -0.10 13.69 1.12
CA ASN A 193 -0.63 15.05 1.02
C ASN A 193 -0.23 15.83 2.29
N TRP A 194 1.05 16.21 2.37
CA TRP A 194 1.60 16.96 3.52
C TRP A 194 0.84 18.25 3.81
N GLU A 195 0.29 18.89 2.77
CA GLU A 195 -0.54 20.08 2.92
C GLU A 195 -1.84 19.76 3.66
N ALA A 196 -2.54 18.67 3.32
CA ALA A 196 -3.74 18.24 4.04
C ALA A 196 -3.41 17.83 5.49
N MET A 197 -2.36 17.03 5.68
CA MET A 197 -1.91 16.61 7.02
C MET A 197 -1.50 17.79 7.90
N SER A 198 -0.96 18.87 7.33
CA SER A 198 -0.56 20.03 8.13
C SER A 198 -1.74 20.74 8.79
N ARG A 199 -2.96 20.63 8.23
CA ARG A 199 -4.15 21.35 8.68
C ARG A 199 -4.64 20.91 10.05
N ASP A 200 -4.38 19.66 10.44
CA ASP A 200 -4.74 19.09 11.75
C ASP A 200 -3.53 18.90 12.68
N GLY A 201 -2.38 19.50 12.32
CA GLY A 201 -1.14 19.32 13.08
C GLY A 201 -0.59 17.90 12.98
N TYR A 202 -0.72 17.27 11.81
CA TYR A 202 -0.19 15.94 11.49
C TYR A 202 -0.77 14.84 12.38
N ALA A 203 -2.09 14.88 12.64
CA ALA A 203 -2.74 14.00 13.60
C ALA A 203 -2.55 12.52 13.24
N TRP A 204 -2.67 12.16 11.96
CA TRP A 204 -2.45 10.79 11.48
C TRP A 204 -1.04 10.27 11.81
N TRP A 205 0.01 11.05 11.53
CA TRP A 205 1.39 10.68 11.85
C TRP A 205 1.65 10.58 13.36
N ARG A 206 1.10 11.52 14.14
CA ARG A 206 1.21 11.50 15.60
C ARG A 206 0.56 10.25 16.19
N ARG A 207 -0.63 9.87 15.71
CA ARG A 207 -1.30 8.62 16.12
C ARG A 207 -0.50 7.39 15.72
N ARG A 208 0.04 7.35 14.50
CA ARG A 208 0.90 6.25 14.03
C ARG A 208 2.09 6.02 14.97
N LEU A 209 2.78 7.09 15.38
CA LEU A 209 3.89 7.02 16.33
C LEU A 209 3.44 6.66 17.76
N ALA A 210 2.31 7.20 18.21
CA ALA A 210 1.73 6.87 19.52
C ALA A 210 1.26 5.41 19.63
N GLY A 211 0.78 4.82 18.52
CA GLY A 211 0.43 3.40 18.47
C GLY A 211 1.65 2.50 18.71
N LEU A 212 2.77 2.81 18.07
CA LEU A 212 4.01 2.05 18.19
C LEU A 212 4.67 2.19 19.57
N SER A 213 4.48 3.33 20.25
CA SER A 213 5.07 3.58 21.58
C SER A 213 4.52 2.74 22.71
N GLN A 214 3.40 2.08 22.46
CA GLN A 214 2.87 1.07 23.36
C GLN A 214 3.78 -0.16 23.47
N TYR A 215 4.63 -0.42 22.47
CA TYR A 215 5.40 -1.67 22.37
C TYR A 215 6.91 -1.48 22.24
N PHE A 216 7.37 -0.43 21.58
CA PHE A 216 8.79 -0.23 21.30
C PHE A 216 9.35 1.01 22.00
N SER A 217 10.60 0.94 22.44
CA SER A 217 11.27 2.08 23.10
C SER A 217 12.00 2.98 22.11
N ALA A 218 12.23 2.50 20.89
CA ALA A 218 12.81 3.25 19.78
C ALA A 218 12.21 2.74 18.47
N TYR A 219 12.25 3.56 17.41
CA TYR A 219 11.88 3.14 16.06
C TYR A 219 12.98 3.53 15.09
N ARG A 220 13.21 2.67 14.10
CA ARG A 220 13.70 3.11 12.80
C ARG A 220 12.51 3.63 12.02
N ILE A 221 12.64 4.79 11.39
CA ILE A 221 11.74 5.21 10.34
C ILE A 221 12.49 4.99 9.04
N ASP A 222 12.01 4.04 8.25
CA ASP A 222 12.59 3.75 6.96
C ASP A 222 12.46 4.96 6.03
N HIS A 223 13.44 5.14 5.15
CA HIS A 223 13.48 6.26 4.19
C HIS A 223 13.14 7.64 4.81
N ILE A 224 13.77 7.97 5.95
CA ILE A 224 13.53 9.24 6.69
C ILE A 224 13.66 10.50 5.82
N LEU A 225 14.45 10.44 4.73
CA LEU A 225 14.57 11.52 3.75
C LEU A 225 13.21 11.91 3.12
N GLY A 226 12.24 10.99 3.08
CA GLY A 226 10.88 11.23 2.61
C GLY A 226 10.12 12.33 3.35
N PHE A 227 10.53 12.69 4.58
CA PHE A 227 10.00 13.86 5.30
C PHE A 227 10.52 15.19 4.75
N PHE A 228 11.71 15.18 4.13
CA PHE A 228 12.28 16.36 3.49
C PHE A 228 11.83 16.45 2.03
N ARG A 229 11.99 15.37 1.27
CA ARG A 229 11.50 15.23 -0.11
C ARG A 229 11.37 13.76 -0.47
N ILE A 230 10.40 13.44 -1.30
CA ILE A 230 10.20 12.07 -1.77
C ILE A 230 10.16 12.03 -3.28
N TRP A 231 10.66 10.94 -3.87
CA TRP A 231 10.55 10.74 -5.32
C TRP A 231 9.13 10.30 -5.64
N GLU A 232 8.40 11.18 -6.31
CA GLU A 232 7.00 11.03 -6.68
C GLU A 232 6.91 10.83 -8.19
N MET A 233 6.14 9.82 -8.60
CA MET A 233 5.89 9.49 -10.01
C MET A 233 4.39 9.54 -10.30
N PRO A 234 3.99 9.78 -11.57
CA PRO A 234 2.62 9.56 -12.01
C PRO A 234 2.16 8.13 -11.77
N GLU A 235 0.86 7.97 -11.55
CA GLU A 235 0.21 6.67 -11.62
C GLU A 235 0.42 6.02 -13.01
N GLY A 236 0.58 4.70 -13.05
CA GLY A 236 0.80 3.93 -14.30
C GLY A 236 2.27 3.79 -14.73
N THR A 237 3.21 4.36 -13.97
CA THR A 237 4.64 4.10 -14.14
C THR A 237 5.02 2.73 -13.57
N THR A 238 5.93 2.00 -14.23
CA THR A 238 6.47 0.72 -13.74
C THR A 238 7.88 0.87 -13.18
N THR A 239 8.64 1.86 -13.65
CA THR A 239 10.01 2.18 -13.22
C THR A 239 10.10 3.50 -12.44
N GLY A 240 11.31 3.83 -11.97
CA GLY A 240 11.65 5.08 -11.30
C GLY A 240 11.91 6.29 -12.22
N LEU A 241 11.88 6.10 -13.55
CA LEU A 241 12.40 7.07 -14.52
C LEU A 241 11.58 8.37 -14.59
N LEU A 242 10.25 8.25 -14.58
CA LEU A 242 9.34 9.38 -14.85
C LEU A 242 8.92 10.12 -13.56
N GLY A 243 9.80 10.16 -12.57
CA GLY A 243 9.53 10.81 -11.29
C GLY A 243 10.14 12.19 -11.13
N ARG A 244 9.87 12.78 -9.98
CA ARG A 244 10.49 14.02 -9.51
C ARG A 244 10.54 14.04 -7.99
N PHE A 245 11.48 14.78 -7.42
CA PHE A 245 11.42 15.07 -5.98
C PHE A 245 10.23 15.98 -5.67
N ARG A 246 9.54 15.70 -4.56
CA ARG A 246 8.48 16.54 -4.00
C ARG A 246 8.67 16.72 -2.49
N PRO A 247 8.74 17.96 -1.98
CA PRO A 247 8.86 19.20 -2.75
C PRO A 247 10.15 19.24 -3.58
N SER A 248 10.11 20.02 -4.66
CA SER A 248 11.28 20.40 -5.45
C SER A 248 11.37 21.91 -5.56
N VAL A 249 12.59 22.43 -5.71
CA VAL A 249 12.82 23.82 -6.10
C VAL A 249 12.76 23.86 -7.62
N PRO A 250 11.82 24.60 -8.23
CA PRO A 250 11.76 24.72 -9.68
C PRO A 250 12.94 25.56 -10.20
N LEU A 251 13.35 25.30 -11.45
CA LEU A 251 14.16 26.20 -12.25
C LEU A 251 13.23 26.96 -13.20
N TRP A 252 13.45 28.26 -13.35
CA TRP A 252 12.66 29.10 -14.25
C TRP A 252 13.22 29.06 -15.67
N ARG A 253 12.34 29.27 -16.66
CA ARG A 253 12.71 29.28 -18.09
C ARG A 253 13.84 30.28 -18.37
N ASP A 254 13.71 31.51 -17.88
CA ASP A 254 14.70 32.58 -18.09
C ASP A 254 16.08 32.21 -17.49
N GLU A 255 16.11 31.48 -16.37
CA GLU A 255 17.37 31.01 -15.76
C GLU A 255 18.06 29.99 -16.66
N LEU A 256 17.28 29.08 -17.26
CA LEU A 256 17.78 28.06 -18.18
C LEU A 256 18.23 28.68 -19.51
N GLU A 257 17.45 29.61 -20.07
CA GLU A 257 17.80 30.33 -21.31
C GLU A 257 19.07 31.16 -21.15
N ALA A 258 19.24 31.84 -20.00
CA ALA A 258 20.47 32.57 -19.68
C ALA A 258 21.71 31.66 -19.60
N GLN A 259 21.53 30.36 -19.36
CA GLN A 259 22.59 29.34 -19.38
C GLN A 259 22.70 28.62 -20.74
N GLY A 260 21.99 29.09 -21.77
CA GLY A 260 22.01 28.52 -23.12
C GLY A 260 21.10 27.30 -23.32
N VAL A 261 20.20 27.01 -22.38
CA VAL A 261 19.20 25.94 -22.49
C VAL A 261 17.87 26.55 -22.94
N TRP A 262 17.55 26.43 -24.23
CA TRP A 262 16.43 27.15 -24.85
C TRP A 262 15.42 26.26 -25.59
N ASP A 263 15.81 25.05 -26.00
CA ASP A 263 14.93 24.12 -26.73
C ASP A 263 14.16 23.21 -25.75
N PHE A 264 13.21 23.80 -25.02
CA PHE A 264 12.45 23.11 -23.99
C PHE A 264 11.55 22.01 -24.54
N ASP A 265 11.01 22.19 -25.75
CA ASP A 265 10.16 21.18 -26.37
C ASP A 265 10.96 19.90 -26.62
N ARG A 266 12.19 20.01 -27.14
CA ARG A 266 13.11 18.89 -27.31
C ARG A 266 13.60 18.29 -25.99
N LEU A 267 13.64 19.07 -24.90
CA LEU A 267 14.14 18.63 -23.59
C LEU A 267 13.07 18.01 -22.70
N CYS A 268 11.80 18.37 -22.92
CA CYS A 268 10.67 17.96 -22.10
C CYS A 268 9.75 16.95 -22.81
N GLU A 269 9.81 16.85 -24.14
CA GLU A 269 9.08 15.84 -24.91
C GLU A 269 10.01 14.73 -25.40
N PRO A 270 9.54 13.47 -25.46
CA PRO A 270 10.29 12.39 -26.09
C PRO A 270 10.64 12.73 -27.54
N PHE A 271 11.93 12.66 -27.88
CA PHE A 271 12.41 12.80 -29.25
C PHE A 271 12.58 11.40 -29.87
N ILE A 272 11.50 10.88 -30.43
CA ILE A 272 11.47 9.53 -31.03
C ILE A 272 11.61 9.68 -32.55
N THR A 273 12.54 8.94 -33.15
CA THR A 273 12.74 8.85 -34.59
C THR A 273 12.73 7.39 -35.01
N GLU A 274 12.47 7.10 -36.30
CA GLU A 274 12.55 5.74 -36.83
C GLU A 274 13.92 5.11 -36.59
N GLU A 275 15.00 5.88 -36.86
CA GLU A 275 16.39 5.46 -36.64
C GLU A 275 16.65 5.08 -35.18
N LEU A 276 16.13 5.86 -34.22
CA LEU A 276 16.28 5.55 -32.79
C LEU A 276 15.50 4.29 -32.40
N VAL A 277 14.30 4.09 -32.97
CA VAL A 277 13.51 2.89 -32.73
C VAL A 277 14.24 1.66 -33.26
N GLU A 278 14.78 1.72 -34.47
CA GLU A 278 15.58 0.64 -35.06
C GLU A 278 16.88 0.37 -34.27
N GLU A 279 17.57 1.42 -33.80
CA GLU A 279 18.78 1.30 -32.99
C GLU A 279 18.52 0.61 -31.66
N VAL A 280 17.44 0.98 -30.96
CA VAL A 280 17.13 0.49 -29.61
C VAL A 280 16.48 -0.90 -29.63
N PHE A 281 15.56 -1.14 -30.57
CA PHE A 281 14.74 -2.35 -30.58
C PHE A 281 15.17 -3.38 -31.64
N GLY A 282 16.01 -2.99 -32.60
CA GLY A 282 16.43 -3.86 -33.71
C GLY A 282 15.31 -4.14 -34.71
N GLU A 283 15.66 -4.81 -35.82
CA GLU A 283 14.75 -5.05 -36.94
C GLU A 283 13.50 -5.88 -36.58
N GLU A 284 13.58 -6.74 -35.56
CA GLU A 284 12.47 -7.61 -35.17
C GLU A 284 11.39 -6.89 -34.36
N LEU A 285 11.78 -5.99 -33.44
CA LEU A 285 10.86 -5.31 -32.53
C LEU A 285 10.50 -3.89 -32.98
N ALA A 286 11.32 -3.26 -33.83
CA ALA A 286 11.04 -1.92 -34.35
C ALA A 286 9.65 -1.83 -35.01
N PRO A 287 9.19 -2.77 -35.85
CA PRO A 287 7.85 -2.71 -36.44
C PRO A 287 6.71 -2.70 -35.41
N LEU A 288 6.90 -3.39 -34.28
CA LEU A 288 5.92 -3.43 -33.20
C LEU A 288 5.83 -2.08 -32.48
N VAL A 289 6.99 -1.46 -32.20
CA VAL A 289 7.07 -0.13 -31.57
C VAL A 289 6.52 0.93 -32.52
N MET A 290 6.85 0.86 -33.81
CA MET A 290 6.28 1.73 -34.84
C MET A 290 4.74 1.65 -34.86
N GLY A 291 4.18 0.46 -34.63
CA GLY A 291 2.73 0.23 -34.57
C GLY A 291 2.01 0.92 -33.39
N VAL A 292 2.73 1.35 -32.34
CA VAL A 292 2.18 2.14 -31.23
C VAL A 292 2.58 3.62 -31.28
N THR A 293 3.15 4.05 -32.40
CA THR A 293 3.52 5.45 -32.67
C THR A 293 2.81 6.02 -33.89
N GLU A 294 2.70 7.34 -33.96
CA GLU A 294 2.21 8.12 -35.09
C GLU A 294 3.29 9.10 -35.57
N ASP A 295 3.40 9.25 -36.89
CA ASP A 295 4.28 10.24 -37.51
C ASP A 295 3.70 11.65 -37.33
N VAL A 296 4.47 12.52 -36.69
CA VAL A 296 4.12 13.92 -36.44
C VAL A 296 4.85 14.88 -37.38
N GLY A 297 5.51 14.34 -38.41
CA GLY A 297 6.28 15.05 -39.42
C GLY A 297 7.72 15.31 -39.01
N HIS A 298 8.55 15.62 -40.01
CA HIS A 298 10.00 15.87 -39.85
C HIS A 298 10.79 14.68 -39.29
N GLY A 299 10.37 13.45 -39.61
CA GLY A 299 11.04 12.22 -39.15
C GLY A 299 10.87 11.96 -37.64
N ARG A 300 9.84 12.57 -37.03
CA ARG A 300 9.53 12.41 -35.61
C ARG A 300 8.29 11.58 -35.42
N LEU A 301 8.36 10.73 -34.42
CA LEU A 301 7.29 9.87 -33.98
C LEU A 301 6.80 10.31 -32.60
N ARG A 302 5.55 10.05 -32.31
CA ARG A 302 4.95 10.19 -30.98
C ARG A 302 4.14 8.96 -30.66
N LEU A 303 3.99 8.60 -29.40
CA LEU A 303 3.04 7.56 -29.01
C LEU A 303 1.62 7.93 -29.43
N VAL A 304 0.87 6.96 -29.97
CA VAL A 304 -0.52 7.16 -30.40
C VAL A 304 -1.35 7.72 -29.24
N SER A 305 -2.22 8.68 -29.55
CA SER A 305 -3.13 9.28 -28.57
C SER A 305 -3.91 8.21 -27.80
N GLY A 306 -3.77 8.23 -26.47
CA GLY A 306 -4.33 7.22 -25.57
C GLY A 306 -3.30 6.25 -24.99
N LEU A 307 -2.15 6.03 -25.62
CA LEU A 307 -1.05 5.17 -25.11
C LEU A 307 0.00 6.00 -24.37
N HIS A 308 -0.42 6.64 -23.29
CA HIS A 308 0.39 7.64 -22.56
C HIS A 308 0.99 7.10 -21.25
N THR A 309 0.80 5.82 -20.94
CA THR A 309 1.41 5.15 -19.78
C THR A 309 2.04 3.84 -20.20
N GLU A 310 3.06 3.42 -19.44
CA GLU A 310 3.71 2.12 -19.64
C GLU A 310 2.71 0.98 -19.50
N GLU A 311 1.79 1.05 -18.52
CA GLU A 311 0.72 0.06 -18.34
C GLU A 311 -0.15 -0.07 -19.61
N LEU A 312 -0.60 1.03 -20.22
CA LEU A 312 -1.44 1.00 -21.43
C LEU A 312 -0.69 0.46 -22.65
N ILE A 313 0.60 0.81 -22.78
CA ILE A 313 1.46 0.25 -23.83
C ILE A 313 1.62 -1.26 -23.64
N CYS A 314 1.87 -1.72 -22.40
CA CYS A 314 1.97 -3.13 -22.09
C CYS A 314 0.67 -3.89 -22.35
N GLU A 315 -0.50 -3.29 -22.10
CA GLU A 315 -1.80 -3.92 -22.42
C GLU A 315 -1.99 -4.13 -23.92
N VAL A 316 -1.65 -3.13 -24.75
CA VAL A 316 -1.76 -3.23 -26.22
C VAL A 316 -0.75 -4.22 -26.79
N LEU A 317 0.50 -4.17 -26.33
CA LEU A 317 1.54 -5.07 -26.81
C LEU A 317 1.37 -6.50 -26.27
N GLY A 318 0.85 -6.66 -25.05
CA GLY A 318 0.56 -7.94 -24.40
C GLY A 318 -0.67 -8.66 -24.97
N ALA A 319 -1.61 -7.94 -25.58
CA ALA A 319 -2.70 -8.55 -26.35
C ALA A 319 -2.21 -9.24 -27.65
N GLY A 320 -0.96 -8.99 -28.07
CA GLY A 320 -0.34 -9.57 -29.26
C GLY A 320 0.93 -10.39 -29.03
N CYS A 321 1.41 -10.54 -27.79
CA CYS A 321 2.65 -11.26 -27.47
C CYS A 321 2.43 -12.23 -26.31
N GLU A 322 2.57 -13.53 -26.58
CA GLU A 322 2.75 -14.53 -25.52
C GLU A 322 3.93 -14.12 -24.62
N GLU A 323 3.77 -14.31 -23.31
CA GLU A 323 4.68 -13.91 -22.23
C GLU A 323 6.14 -14.33 -22.49
N GLY A 324 6.93 -13.46 -23.11
CA GLY A 324 8.35 -13.74 -23.34
C GLY A 324 9.14 -12.66 -24.07
N ALA A 325 8.53 -11.92 -24.99
CA ALA A 325 9.27 -11.10 -25.95
C ALA A 325 9.71 -9.70 -25.44
N LEU A 326 9.02 -9.10 -24.46
CA LEU A 326 9.37 -7.75 -23.96
C LEU A 326 10.36 -7.75 -22.80
N ARG A 327 10.87 -8.91 -22.38
CA ARG A 327 12.05 -8.97 -21.50
C ARG A 327 13.31 -9.00 -22.35
N ALA A 328 13.69 -7.84 -22.87
CA ALA A 328 15.09 -7.60 -23.20
C ALA A 328 15.96 -8.02 -21.98
N GLU A 329 16.99 -8.80 -22.27
CA GLU A 329 17.60 -9.80 -21.39
C GLU A 329 17.87 -9.34 -19.94
N ARG A 330 17.25 -10.02 -18.97
CA ARG A 330 17.80 -10.14 -17.61
C ARG A 330 19.08 -10.99 -17.64
N LYS A 331 20.19 -10.43 -18.11
CA LYS A 331 21.53 -10.98 -17.86
C LYS A 331 22.25 -10.10 -16.85
N GLY A 332 22.19 -10.54 -15.59
CA GLY A 332 22.83 -9.86 -14.47
C GLY A 332 22.28 -10.32 -13.13
N GLY A 333 22.32 -11.64 -12.88
CA GLY A 333 22.01 -12.17 -11.57
C GLY A 333 23.01 -11.66 -10.54
N CYS A 334 22.56 -10.81 -9.63
CA CYS A 334 23.14 -10.70 -8.30
C CYS A 334 21.99 -10.61 -7.31
N GLY A 335 21.68 -11.75 -6.68
CA GLY A 335 20.73 -11.80 -5.59
C GLY A 335 21.30 -11.01 -4.41
N TYR A 336 20.58 -9.97 -4.00
CA TYR A 336 20.69 -9.45 -2.66
C TYR A 336 19.30 -9.44 -2.03
N SER A 337 19.16 -10.32 -1.03
CA SER A 337 18.10 -10.28 -0.05
C SER A 337 18.18 -8.96 0.71
N ALA A 338 17.21 -8.08 0.51
CA ALA A 338 16.99 -6.95 1.40
C ALA A 338 16.41 -7.48 2.72
N SER A 339 17.31 -7.89 3.62
CA SER A 339 17.05 -7.99 5.06
C SER A 339 17.58 -6.73 5.73
N ALA A 340 16.68 -5.85 6.17
CA ALA A 340 16.95 -4.87 7.22
C ALA A 340 15.64 -4.44 7.87
#